data_AF-A0AAV6Z1F6-F1
#
_entry.id   AF-A0AAV6Z1F6-F1
#
_cell.length_a   1.000
_cell.length_b   1.000
_cell.length_c   1.000
_cell.angle_alpha   90.00
_cell.angle_beta   90.00
_cell.angle_gamma   90.00
#
_symmetry.space_group_name_H-M   'P 1'
#
loop_
_entity.id
_entity.type
_entity.pdbx_description
1 polymer ?
#
loop_
_entity_poly.entity_id
_entity_poly.type
_entity_poly.pdbx_seq_one_letter_code
_entity_poly.pdbx_strand_id
1 'polypeptide(L)'
;ELQDAVFYLCDTSSTIWAFLEIFPEASDTLQKHNFPSSLSSFYELCCTELESAIIKRKFQEKSIQLDLWTRLSHSRKKLLEISHIIISNTCLQPILEHRAENIQPYVEEFLQILTGLLQERRFLCDYDELFPIEDDIHLLQQVSPSLDETRTRYLLNGVQSAWAEARRAKPQSVPPAQTTPDRRIEGACASGEQNSYYPEEPECAGATAASFPSGVELDSLVSQVKDLLPDLGEGFILQCLEEYGHNPEIVINHLLEENLSPRLQELDRSMP
;
A
#
# COMPACT_ATOMS: atom_id res chain seq x y z
N GLU A 1 -9.83 -16.49 -18.64
CA GLU A 1 -10.68 -16.11 -17.49
C GLU A 1 -9.99 -15.15 -16.53
N LEU A 2 -9.01 -15.57 -15.70
CA LEU A 2 -8.35 -14.63 -14.75
C LEU A 2 -7.63 -13.49 -15.47
N GLN A 3 -6.85 -13.81 -16.50
CA GLN A 3 -6.16 -12.81 -17.31
C GLN A 3 -7.14 -11.82 -17.93
N ASP A 4 -8.21 -12.32 -18.56
CA ASP A 4 -9.23 -11.48 -19.17
C ASP A 4 -9.91 -10.57 -18.14
N ALA A 5 -10.18 -11.07 -16.92
CA ALA A 5 -10.77 -10.28 -15.84
C ALA A 5 -9.84 -9.15 -15.38
N VAL A 6 -8.54 -9.43 -15.18
CA VAL A 6 -7.54 -8.41 -14.82
C VAL A 6 -7.39 -7.38 -15.94
N PHE A 7 -7.38 -7.82 -17.19
CA PHE A 7 -7.23 -6.93 -18.35
C PHE A 7 -8.47 -6.03 -18.50
N TYR A 8 -9.67 -6.59 -18.34
CA TYR A 8 -10.90 -5.84 -18.38
C TYR A 8 -11.01 -4.82 -17.25
N LEU A 9 -10.60 -5.21 -16.03
CA LEU A 9 -10.52 -4.29 -14.89
C LEU A 9 -9.54 -3.14 -15.16
N CYS A 10 -8.37 -3.44 -15.72
CA CYS A 10 -7.35 -2.45 -16.05
C CYS A 10 -7.83 -1.45 -17.11
N ASP A 11 -8.46 -1.94 -18.18
CA ASP A 11 -9.02 -1.10 -19.23
C ASP A 11 -10.16 -0.22 -18.71
N THR A 12 -11.09 -0.80 -17.95
CA THR A 12 -12.25 -0.10 -17.40
C THR A 12 -11.83 0.98 -16.40
N SER A 13 -10.97 0.64 -15.44
CA SER A 13 -10.49 1.60 -14.43
C SER A 13 -9.67 2.73 -15.07
N SER A 14 -8.81 2.42 -16.04
CA SER A 14 -8.03 3.44 -16.75
C SER A 14 -8.93 4.36 -17.59
N THR A 15 -9.94 3.80 -18.25
CA THR A 15 -10.87 4.57 -19.09
C THR A 15 -11.76 5.50 -18.26
N ILE A 16 -12.33 5.00 -17.16
CA ILE A 16 -13.15 5.83 -16.26
C ILE A 16 -12.31 6.94 -15.63
N TRP A 17 -11.09 6.61 -15.20
CA TRP A 17 -10.16 7.58 -14.65
C TRP A 17 -9.83 8.68 -15.66
N ALA A 18 -9.41 8.31 -16.88
CA ALA A 18 -9.08 9.27 -17.93
C ALA A 18 -10.29 10.14 -18.32
N PHE A 19 -11.50 9.55 -18.35
CA PHE A 19 -12.73 10.29 -18.60
C PHE A 19 -12.99 11.37 -17.55
N LEU A 20 -12.83 11.03 -16.26
CA LEU A 20 -13.03 11.98 -15.17
C LEU A 20 -11.92 13.03 -15.07
N GLU A 21 -10.70 12.70 -15.48
CA GLU A 21 -9.62 13.67 -15.59
C GLU A 21 -9.91 14.72 -16.67
N ILE A 22 -10.43 14.29 -17.83
CA ILE A 22 -10.74 15.17 -18.97
C ILE A 22 -12.05 15.94 -18.76
N PHE A 23 -13.03 15.33 -18.09
CA PHE A 23 -14.35 15.93 -17.83
C PHE A 23 -14.78 15.80 -16.34
N PRO A 24 -14.16 16.60 -15.45
CA PRO A 24 -14.43 16.63 -14.01
C PRO A 24 -15.90 16.81 -13.63
N GLU A 25 -16.69 17.51 -14.44
CA GLU A 25 -18.11 17.79 -14.18
C GLU A 25 -18.97 16.52 -14.21
N ALA A 26 -18.48 15.41 -14.77
CA ALA A 26 -19.15 14.13 -14.67
C ALA A 26 -19.18 13.56 -13.23
N SER A 27 -18.30 14.03 -12.33
CA SER A 27 -18.26 13.59 -10.93
C SER A 27 -19.61 13.79 -10.22
N ASP A 28 -20.32 14.90 -10.48
CA ASP A 28 -21.65 15.17 -9.92
C ASP A 28 -22.68 14.11 -10.33
N THR A 29 -22.56 13.61 -11.56
CA THR A 29 -23.48 12.57 -12.08
C THR A 29 -23.17 11.23 -11.44
N LEU A 30 -21.89 10.87 -11.33
CA LEU A 30 -21.48 9.61 -10.68
C LEU A 30 -21.83 9.61 -9.19
N GLN A 31 -21.62 10.72 -8.49
CA GLN A 31 -21.96 10.82 -7.08
C GLN A 31 -23.46 10.64 -6.81
N LYS A 32 -24.34 11.19 -7.66
CA LYS A 32 -25.80 10.98 -7.56
C LYS A 32 -26.21 9.50 -7.61
N HIS A 33 -25.36 8.65 -8.18
CA HIS A 33 -25.56 7.21 -8.23
C HIS A 33 -24.82 6.44 -7.12
N ASN A 34 -24.32 7.13 -6.08
CA ASN A 34 -23.53 6.56 -4.98
C ASN A 34 -22.30 5.77 -5.49
N PHE A 35 -21.66 6.28 -6.54
CA PHE A 35 -20.53 5.62 -7.17
C PHE A 35 -19.33 5.41 -6.22
N PRO A 36 -18.92 6.38 -5.36
CA PRO A 36 -17.81 6.18 -4.42
C PRO A 36 -18.01 4.97 -3.49
N SER A 37 -19.20 4.82 -2.91
CA SER A 37 -19.52 3.68 -2.03
C SER A 37 -19.57 2.36 -2.80
N SER A 38 -20.14 2.37 -4.02
CA SER A 38 -20.18 1.16 -4.86
C SER A 38 -18.78 0.73 -5.29
N LEU A 39 -17.91 1.69 -5.60
CA LEU A 39 -16.53 1.45 -5.99
C LEU A 39 -15.71 0.94 -4.81
N SER A 40 -15.87 1.49 -3.61
CA SER A 40 -15.15 1.01 -2.42
C SER A 40 -15.50 -0.44 -2.08
N SER A 41 -16.79 -0.80 -2.12
CA SER A 41 -17.20 -2.20 -1.90
C SER A 41 -16.73 -3.13 -3.04
N PHE A 42 -16.75 -2.65 -4.28
CA PHE A 42 -16.21 -3.40 -5.42
C PHE A 42 -14.71 -3.66 -5.26
N TYR A 43 -13.96 -2.65 -4.80
CA TYR A 43 -12.52 -2.76 -4.57
C TYR A 43 -12.21 -3.82 -3.52
N GLU A 44 -12.89 -3.78 -2.37
CA GLU A 44 -12.71 -4.75 -1.29
C GLU A 44 -12.93 -6.19 -1.74
N LEU A 45 -13.99 -6.43 -2.50
CA LEU A 45 -14.33 -7.75 -3.00
C LEU A 45 -13.41 -8.18 -4.15
N CYS A 46 -13.42 -7.42 -5.25
CA CYS A 46 -12.80 -7.83 -6.50
C CYS A 46 -11.27 -7.79 -6.44
N CYS A 47 -10.67 -6.71 -5.92
CA CYS A 47 -9.22 -6.59 -5.90
C CYS A 47 -8.60 -7.65 -4.97
N THR A 48 -9.22 -7.93 -3.81
CA THR A 48 -8.75 -8.96 -2.88
C THR A 48 -8.84 -10.37 -3.47
N GLU A 49 -9.93 -10.68 -4.19
CA GLU A 49 -10.09 -11.97 -4.86
C GLU A 49 -9.08 -12.17 -5.99
N LEU A 50 -8.90 -11.15 -6.84
CA LEU A 50 -7.95 -11.20 -7.95
C LEU A 50 -6.51 -11.31 -7.46
N GLU A 51 -6.14 -10.54 -6.44
CA GLU A 51 -4.82 -10.62 -5.81
C GLU A 51 -4.56 -12.01 -5.23
N SER A 52 -5.53 -12.55 -4.47
CA SER A 52 -5.46 -13.90 -3.94
C SER A 52 -5.32 -14.95 -5.04
N ALA A 53 -6.00 -14.78 -6.16
CA ALA A 53 -5.93 -15.68 -7.30
C ALA A 53 -4.58 -15.61 -8.00
N ILE A 54 -3.97 -14.42 -8.13
CA ILE A 54 -2.63 -14.24 -8.71
C ILE A 54 -1.56 -14.82 -7.78
N ILE A 55 -1.67 -14.66 -6.46
CA ILE A 55 -0.68 -15.19 -5.52
C ILE A 55 -0.74 -16.73 -5.43
N LYS A 56 -1.95 -17.29 -5.34
CA LYS A 56 -2.13 -18.73 -5.07
C LYS A 56 -1.93 -19.61 -6.30
N ARG A 57 -2.03 -19.06 -7.52
CA ARG A 57 -1.88 -19.84 -8.75
C ARG A 57 -0.40 -20.02 -9.11
N LYS A 58 -0.08 -21.21 -9.61
CA LYS A 58 1.22 -21.47 -10.23
C LYS A 58 1.15 -21.13 -11.71
N PHE A 59 2.01 -20.22 -12.15
CA PHE A 59 2.12 -19.84 -13.55
C PHE A 59 3.24 -20.62 -14.21
N GLN A 60 3.08 -20.93 -15.51
CA GLN A 60 4.12 -21.58 -16.30
C GLN A 60 5.31 -20.65 -16.50
N GLU A 61 5.04 -19.37 -16.74
CA GLU A 61 6.03 -18.31 -16.85
C GLU A 61 5.80 -17.26 -15.76
N LYS A 62 6.87 -16.90 -15.04
CA LYS A 62 6.81 -15.83 -14.02
C LYS A 62 6.45 -14.46 -14.62
N SER A 63 6.83 -14.20 -15.87
CA SER A 63 6.50 -12.98 -16.62
C SER A 63 4.99 -12.71 -16.67
N ILE A 64 4.18 -13.77 -16.84
CA ILE A 64 2.72 -13.66 -16.88
C ILE A 64 2.17 -13.28 -15.52
N GLN A 65 2.68 -13.90 -14.45
CA GLN A 65 2.27 -13.57 -13.09
C GLN A 65 2.59 -12.10 -12.77
N LEU A 66 3.77 -11.64 -13.18
CA LEU A 66 4.21 -10.26 -13.01
C LEU A 66 3.34 -9.29 -13.81
N ASP A 67 3.06 -9.52 -15.10
CA ASP A 67 2.18 -8.66 -15.90
C ASP A 67 0.78 -8.54 -15.29
N LEU A 68 0.21 -9.65 -14.81
CA LEU A 68 -1.09 -9.63 -14.13
C LEU A 68 -1.05 -8.83 -12.83
N TRP A 69 0.01 -8.99 -12.05
CA TRP A 69 0.19 -8.26 -10.80
C TRP A 69 0.32 -6.75 -11.06
N THR A 70 1.20 -6.36 -11.99
CA THR A 70 1.41 -4.95 -12.37
C THR A 70 0.11 -4.30 -12.84
N ARG A 71 -0.68 -4.99 -13.68
CA ARG A 71 -1.98 -4.48 -14.14
C ARG A 71 -3.00 -4.37 -13.02
N LEU A 72 -3.02 -5.32 -12.09
CA LEU A 72 -3.92 -5.24 -10.93
C LEU A 72 -3.54 -4.07 -10.02
N SER A 73 -2.25 -3.87 -9.73
CA SER A 73 -1.76 -2.73 -8.95
C SER A 73 -2.09 -1.39 -9.60
N HIS A 74 -1.87 -1.28 -10.92
CA HIS A 74 -2.28 -0.10 -11.70
C HIS A 74 -3.79 0.14 -11.61
N SER A 75 -4.59 -0.91 -11.77
CA SER A 75 -6.06 -0.81 -11.67
C SER A 75 -6.50 -0.32 -10.30
N ARG A 76 -5.90 -0.85 -9.22
CA ARG A 76 -6.19 -0.43 -7.85
C ARG A 76 -5.90 1.05 -7.67
N LYS A 77 -4.73 1.53 -8.10
CA LYS A 77 -4.38 2.95 -8.07
C LYS A 77 -5.40 3.80 -8.82
N LYS A 78 -5.80 3.40 -10.04
CA LYS A 78 -6.80 4.13 -10.83
C LYS A 78 -8.17 4.18 -10.15
N LEU A 79 -8.62 3.12 -9.48
CA LEU A 79 -9.88 3.13 -8.71
C LEU A 79 -9.83 4.10 -7.52
N LEU A 80 -8.70 4.19 -6.82
CA LEU A 80 -8.49 5.14 -5.73
C LEU A 80 -8.48 6.58 -6.26
N GLU A 81 -7.76 6.84 -7.35
CA GLU A 81 -7.73 8.14 -8.03
C GLU A 81 -9.14 8.56 -8.51
N ILE A 82 -9.94 7.63 -9.06
CA ILE A 82 -11.34 7.91 -9.44
C ILE A 82 -12.16 8.38 -8.23
N SER A 83 -12.08 7.66 -7.11
CA SER A 83 -12.79 8.04 -5.88
C SER A 83 -12.35 9.42 -5.40
N HIS A 84 -11.04 9.70 -5.43
CA HIS A 84 -10.51 10.99 -5.05
C HIS A 84 -10.98 12.12 -5.99
N ILE A 85 -10.95 11.92 -7.31
CA ILE A 85 -11.45 12.93 -8.28
C ILE A 85 -12.93 13.25 -8.01
N ILE A 86 -13.74 12.23 -7.71
CA ILE A 86 -15.15 12.44 -7.38
C ILE A 86 -15.27 13.28 -6.10
N ILE A 87 -14.67 12.84 -4.98
CA ILE A 87 -14.75 13.54 -3.69
C ILE A 87 -14.21 14.97 -3.80
N SER A 88 -13.09 15.15 -4.47
CA SER A 88 -12.45 16.46 -4.65
C SER A 88 -13.33 17.40 -5.48
N ASN A 89 -13.88 16.96 -6.60
CA ASN A 89 -14.71 17.82 -7.46
C ASN A 89 -16.09 18.12 -6.84
N THR A 90 -16.70 17.14 -6.17
CA THR A 90 -18.06 17.29 -5.66
C THR A 90 -18.11 17.95 -4.29
N CYS A 91 -17.04 17.85 -3.49
CA CYS A 91 -17.04 18.34 -2.12
C CYS A 91 -15.96 19.40 -1.86
N LEU A 92 -14.69 19.12 -2.17
CA LEU A 92 -13.58 19.98 -1.75
C LEU A 92 -13.43 21.24 -2.62
N GLN A 93 -13.41 21.09 -3.95
CA GLN A 93 -13.26 22.21 -4.89
C GLN A 93 -14.35 23.29 -4.75
N PRO A 94 -15.66 22.96 -4.60
CA PRO A 94 -16.69 23.97 -4.38
C PRO A 94 -16.43 24.86 -3.16
N ILE A 95 -15.79 24.31 -2.12
CA ILE A 95 -15.42 25.01 -0.88
C ILE A 95 -14.20 25.91 -1.13
N LEU A 96 -13.15 25.37 -1.76
CA LEU A 96 -11.86 26.06 -1.96
C LEU A 96 -11.95 27.20 -2.99
N GLU A 97 -12.69 26.98 -4.08
CA GLU A 97 -12.80 27.95 -5.16
C GLU A 97 -13.87 29.02 -4.90
N HIS A 98 -14.47 29.04 -3.70
CA HIS A 98 -15.54 29.96 -3.32
C HIS A 98 -16.72 29.95 -4.31
N ARG A 99 -16.96 28.80 -4.97
CA ARG A 99 -18.07 28.63 -5.93
C ARG A 99 -19.44 28.64 -5.24
N ALA A 100 -19.48 28.51 -3.91
CA ALA A 100 -20.70 28.45 -3.12
C ALA A 100 -20.72 29.47 -1.98
N GLU A 101 -21.83 30.21 -1.85
CA GLU A 101 -22.10 31.08 -0.70
C GLU A 101 -22.31 30.29 0.60
N ASN A 102 -22.80 29.05 0.48
CA ASN A 102 -23.01 28.13 1.58
C ASN A 102 -22.21 26.85 1.36
N ILE A 103 -21.16 26.65 2.16
CA ILE A 103 -20.26 25.50 2.09
C ILE A 103 -20.79 24.26 2.83
N GLN A 104 -21.78 24.42 3.71
CA GLN A 104 -22.23 23.36 4.61
C GLN A 104 -22.73 22.09 3.91
N PRO A 105 -23.48 22.15 2.78
CA PRO A 105 -23.91 20.95 2.07
C PRO A 105 -22.73 20.09 1.58
N TYR A 106 -21.67 20.73 1.10
CA TYR A 106 -20.47 20.05 0.61
C TYR A 106 -19.66 19.41 1.74
N VAL A 107 -19.60 20.09 2.90
CA VAL A 107 -18.98 19.56 4.12
C VAL A 107 -19.73 18.33 4.62
N GLU A 108 -21.05 18.41 4.72
CA GLU A 108 -21.88 17.28 5.17
C GLU A 108 -21.77 16.08 4.22
N GLU A 109 -21.75 16.35 2.92
CA GLU A 109 -21.58 15.33 1.90
C GLU A 109 -20.20 14.67 1.97
N PHE A 110 -19.12 15.45 2.13
CA PHE A 110 -17.77 14.92 2.37
C PHE A 110 -17.73 13.99 3.58
N LEU A 111 -18.24 14.44 4.73
CA LEU A 111 -18.26 13.66 5.95
C LEU A 111 -19.13 12.41 5.79
N GLN A 112 -20.22 12.48 5.03
CA GLN A 112 -21.09 11.35 4.74
C GLN A 112 -20.39 10.29 3.89
N ILE A 113 -19.71 10.69 2.82
CA ILE A 113 -18.94 9.79 1.97
C ILE A 113 -17.86 9.09 2.79
N LEU A 114 -17.02 9.84 3.51
CA LEU A 114 -15.95 9.25 4.32
C LEU A 114 -16.47 8.31 5.41
N THR A 115 -17.62 8.63 6.02
CA THR A 115 -18.26 7.74 7.00
C THR A 115 -18.65 6.41 6.36
N GLY A 116 -19.11 6.43 5.11
CA GLY A 116 -19.41 5.22 4.33
C GLY A 116 -18.17 4.36 4.06
N LEU A 117 -17.02 5.00 3.77
CA LEU A 117 -15.76 4.32 3.48
C LEU A 117 -15.17 3.59 4.70
N LEU A 118 -15.55 3.96 5.94
CA LEU A 118 -15.02 3.33 7.16
C LEU A 118 -15.29 1.82 7.26
N GLN A 119 -16.31 1.31 6.56
CA GLN A 119 -16.65 -0.11 6.54
C GLN A 119 -15.70 -0.92 5.65
N GLU A 120 -15.11 -0.28 4.65
CA GLU A 120 -14.26 -0.89 3.62
C GLU A 120 -12.78 -0.69 3.98
N ARG A 121 -12.30 -1.44 4.99
CA ARG A 121 -11.04 -1.12 5.69
C ARG A 121 -9.80 -1.13 4.82
N ARG A 122 -9.69 -2.08 3.89
CA ARG A 122 -8.56 -2.21 2.97
C ARG A 122 -8.55 -1.09 1.95
N PHE A 123 -9.71 -0.81 1.35
CA PHE A 123 -9.88 0.35 0.49
C PHE A 123 -9.51 1.64 1.24
N LEU A 124 -10.00 1.79 2.48
CA LEU A 124 -9.74 2.96 3.30
C LEU A 124 -8.24 3.16 3.57
N CYS A 125 -7.51 2.10 3.93
CA CYS A 125 -6.06 2.20 4.15
C CYS A 125 -5.31 2.58 2.88
N ASP A 126 -5.62 1.93 1.75
CA ASP A 126 -4.94 2.24 0.48
C ASP A 126 -5.30 3.66 -0.02
N TYR A 127 -6.53 4.12 0.23
CA TYR A 127 -6.97 5.48 -0.07
C TYR A 127 -6.23 6.50 0.78
N ASP A 128 -6.19 6.30 2.10
CA ASP A 128 -5.53 7.19 3.07
C ASP A 128 -4.02 7.26 2.85
N GLU A 129 -3.40 6.19 2.34
CA GLU A 129 -1.97 6.19 1.97
C GLU A 129 -1.67 7.12 0.79
N LEU A 130 -2.58 7.22 -0.20
CA LEU A 130 -2.41 8.08 -1.37
C LEU A 130 -2.97 9.49 -1.16
N PHE A 131 -4.05 9.61 -0.40
CA PHE A 131 -4.83 10.81 -0.18
C PHE A 131 -5.16 10.92 1.32
N PRO A 132 -4.23 11.43 2.14
CA PRO A 132 -4.39 11.45 3.60
C PRO A 132 -5.67 12.17 4.01
N ILE A 133 -6.58 11.41 4.64
CA ILE A 133 -7.90 11.94 5.04
C ILE A 133 -7.74 13.04 6.09
N GLU A 134 -6.68 12.95 6.90
CA GLU A 134 -6.34 13.96 7.89
C GLU A 134 -6.08 15.33 7.26
N ASP A 135 -5.39 15.39 6.11
CA ASP A 135 -5.07 16.66 5.44
C ASP A 135 -6.34 17.36 4.94
N ASP A 136 -7.26 16.62 4.32
CA ASP A 136 -8.55 17.15 3.87
C ASP A 136 -9.42 17.62 5.05
N ILE A 137 -9.40 16.90 6.18
CA ILE A 137 -10.12 17.32 7.39
C ILE A 137 -9.52 18.61 7.97
N HIS A 138 -8.19 18.73 8.04
CA HIS A 138 -7.52 19.96 8.49
C HIS A 138 -7.84 21.14 7.57
N LEU A 139 -7.87 20.90 6.26
CA LEU A 139 -8.27 21.91 5.27
C LEU A 139 -9.71 22.40 5.54
N LEU A 140 -10.65 21.48 5.76
CA LEU A 140 -12.03 21.85 6.07
C LEU A 140 -12.18 22.57 7.41
N GLN A 141 -11.38 22.23 8.43
CA GLN A 141 -11.38 22.93 9.72
C GLN A 141 -10.96 24.40 9.58
N GLN A 142 -10.06 24.71 8.64
CA GLN A 142 -9.61 26.08 8.40
C GLN A 142 -10.70 26.94 7.74
N VAL A 143 -11.50 26.35 6.85
CA VAL A 143 -12.52 27.08 6.07
C VAL A 143 -13.89 27.05 6.75
N SER A 144 -14.20 26.03 7.54
CA SER A 144 -15.47 25.84 8.23
C SER A 144 -15.28 25.76 9.76
N PRO A 145 -15.40 26.88 10.48
CA PRO A 145 -15.25 26.89 11.94
C PRO A 145 -16.39 26.16 12.68
N SER A 146 -17.48 25.81 11.97
CA SER A 146 -18.61 25.04 12.51
C SER A 146 -18.52 23.54 12.21
N LEU A 147 -17.37 23.05 11.74
CA LEU A 147 -17.17 21.64 11.44
C LEU A 147 -17.38 20.77 12.70
N ASP A 148 -18.13 19.68 12.56
CA ASP A 148 -18.42 18.76 13.67
C ASP A 148 -17.16 18.02 14.13
N GLU A 149 -16.54 18.53 15.19
CA GLU A 149 -15.35 17.95 15.83
C GLU A 149 -15.57 16.51 16.32
N THR A 150 -16.79 16.17 16.74
CA THR A 150 -17.09 14.81 17.19
C THR A 150 -17.05 13.84 16.01
N ARG A 151 -17.61 14.24 14.87
CA ARG A 151 -17.66 13.43 13.66
C ARG A 151 -16.29 13.30 12.99
N THR A 152 -15.51 14.38 12.89
CA THR A 152 -14.14 14.33 12.35
C THR A 152 -13.23 13.47 13.20
N ARG A 153 -13.31 13.58 14.53
CA ARG A 153 -12.56 12.72 15.45
C ARG A 153 -12.96 11.25 15.32
N TYR A 154 -14.25 10.98 15.13
CA TYR A 154 -14.72 9.61 14.85
C TYR A 154 -14.13 9.05 13.55
N LEU A 155 -14.12 9.84 12.47
CA LEU A 155 -13.51 9.45 11.18
C LEU A 155 -12.01 9.14 11.34
N LEU A 156 -11.25 10.05 11.94
CA LEU A 156 -9.80 9.86 12.14
C LEU A 156 -9.49 8.63 13.00
N ASN A 157 -10.25 8.43 14.08
CA ASN A 157 -10.11 7.21 14.89
C ASN A 157 -10.48 5.95 14.09
N GLY A 158 -11.46 6.03 13.19
CA GLY A 158 -11.85 4.96 12.29
C GLY A 158 -10.72 4.55 11.33
N VAL A 159 -10.06 5.55 10.73
CA VAL A 159 -8.88 5.37 9.86
C VAL A 159 -7.72 4.75 10.64
N GLN A 160 -7.39 5.29 11.82
CA GLN A 160 -6.35 4.75 12.69
C GLN A 160 -6.64 3.29 13.10
N SER A 161 -7.90 2.96 13.39
CA SER A 161 -8.32 1.59 13.70
C SER A 161 -8.13 0.66 12.50
N ALA A 162 -8.44 1.10 11.28
CA ALA A 162 -8.24 0.31 10.07
C ALA A 162 -6.75 -0.01 9.84
N TRP A 163 -5.87 0.99 10.00
CA TRP A 163 -4.42 0.78 9.96
C TRP A 163 -3.91 -0.17 11.04
N ALA A 164 -4.44 -0.07 12.27
CA ALA A 164 -4.08 -0.98 13.36
C ALA A 164 -4.48 -2.43 13.05
N GLU A 165 -5.63 -2.65 12.41
CA GLU A 165 -6.08 -3.96 11.96
C GLU A 165 -5.21 -4.51 10.82
N ALA A 166 -4.90 -3.69 9.80
CA ALA A 166 -4.03 -4.07 8.70
C ALA A 166 -2.62 -4.47 9.17
N ARG A 167 -2.06 -3.76 10.17
CA ARG A 167 -0.77 -4.08 10.78
C ARG A 167 -0.77 -5.38 11.59
N ARG A 168 -1.89 -5.71 12.26
CA ARG A 168 -2.04 -6.99 12.99
C ARG A 168 -2.24 -8.18 12.05
N ALA A 169 -2.80 -7.95 10.87
CA ALA A 169 -2.99 -8.99 9.86
C ALA A 169 -1.65 -9.44 9.22
N LYS A 170 -0.61 -8.61 9.28
CA LYS A 170 0.77 -9.05 8.99
C LYS A 170 1.24 -9.97 10.11
N PRO A 171 1.81 -11.15 9.82
CA PRO A 171 2.33 -12.02 10.86
C PRO A 171 3.43 -11.27 11.62
N GLN A 172 3.10 -10.86 12.84
CA GLN A 172 4.10 -10.34 13.76
C GLN A 172 5.16 -11.43 13.94
N SER A 173 6.41 -11.13 13.56
CA SER A 173 7.56 -11.89 14.02
C SER A 173 7.51 -11.90 15.54
N VAL A 174 7.05 -13.01 16.11
CA VAL A 174 6.94 -13.20 17.54
C VAL A 174 8.32 -12.95 18.14
N PRO A 175 8.51 -11.99 19.05
CA PRO A 175 9.77 -11.88 19.79
C PRO A 175 9.97 -13.19 20.54
N PRO A 176 11.19 -13.76 20.58
CA PRO A 176 11.41 -15.05 21.23
C PRO A 176 10.97 -14.95 22.69
N ALA A 177 10.02 -15.81 23.05
CA ALA A 177 9.49 -15.94 24.39
C ALA A 177 10.64 -16.14 25.37
N GLN A 178 10.80 -15.21 26.32
CA GLN A 178 11.70 -15.39 27.45
C GLN A 178 11.15 -16.55 28.30
N THR A 179 11.76 -17.73 28.14
CA THR A 179 11.62 -18.83 29.07
C THR A 179 12.17 -18.40 30.42
N THR A 180 11.27 -18.22 31.38
CA THR A 180 11.61 -18.26 32.79
C THR A 180 12.10 -19.66 33.17
N PRO A 181 13.15 -19.77 34.01
CA PRO A 181 13.27 -20.90 34.90
C PRO A 181 13.17 -20.42 36.35
N ASP A 182 12.38 -21.17 37.10
CA ASP A 182 12.06 -20.96 38.50
C ASP A 182 13.16 -21.53 39.42
N ARG A 183 13.32 -20.90 40.60
CA ARG A 183 14.00 -21.33 41.86
C ARG A 183 15.50 -21.01 42.14
N ARG A 184 15.66 -19.96 42.97
CA ARG A 184 16.20 -19.92 44.36
C ARG A 184 17.60 -20.53 44.69
N ILE A 185 18.57 -19.66 45.03
CA ILE A 185 19.21 -19.45 46.38
C ILE A 185 20.54 -18.64 46.25
N GLU A 186 20.62 -17.57 47.05
CA GLU A 186 21.76 -16.87 47.70
C GLU A 186 23.13 -16.65 47.01
N GLY A 187 23.62 -15.39 47.09
CA GLY A 187 25.07 -15.13 47.29
C GLY A 187 25.73 -14.02 46.45
N ALA A 188 25.83 -12.83 47.03
CA ALA A 188 26.94 -11.85 46.96
C ALA A 188 27.64 -11.45 45.62
N CYS A 189 27.51 -10.15 45.31
CA CYS A 189 28.56 -9.16 45.02
C CYS A 189 29.65 -9.37 43.93
N ALA A 190 29.70 -8.35 43.06
CA ALA A 190 30.90 -7.65 42.55
C ALA A 190 31.51 -8.04 41.18
N SER A 191 31.43 -7.06 40.27
CA SER A 191 32.45 -6.53 39.33
C SER A 191 33.34 -7.48 38.53
N GLY A 192 33.46 -7.19 37.23
CA GLY A 192 34.66 -7.55 36.45
C GLY A 192 34.41 -7.60 34.95
N GLU A 193 34.77 -6.52 34.26
CA GLU A 193 34.98 -6.51 32.81
C GLU A 193 36.03 -7.55 32.41
N GLN A 194 35.80 -8.29 31.32
CA GLN A 194 36.77 -8.52 30.23
C GLN A 194 36.24 -9.50 29.17
N ASN A 195 36.06 -8.96 27.97
CA ASN A 195 36.59 -9.43 26.69
C ASN A 195 36.70 -10.96 26.43
N SER A 196 35.94 -11.48 25.47
CA SER A 196 36.42 -12.57 24.60
C SER A 196 35.56 -12.76 23.34
N TYR A 197 36.12 -12.28 22.24
CA TYR A 197 36.25 -12.97 20.94
C TYR A 197 35.59 -14.34 20.79
N TYR A 198 34.69 -14.49 19.80
CA TYR A 198 34.44 -15.75 19.09
C TYR A 198 34.15 -15.47 17.59
N PRO A 199 34.43 -16.44 16.71
CA PRO A 199 34.89 -16.26 15.33
C PRO A 199 33.79 -16.53 14.29
N GLU A 200 34.14 -16.29 13.03
CA GLU A 200 33.34 -16.56 11.85
C GLU A 200 32.99 -18.05 11.63
N GLU A 201 31.85 -18.21 10.93
CA GLU A 201 31.37 -19.33 10.10
C GLU A 201 30.71 -20.56 10.75
N PRO A 202 29.89 -21.37 10.04
CA PRO A 202 29.34 -21.23 8.68
C PRO A 202 27.81 -21.46 8.60
N GLU A 203 27.28 -21.26 7.40
CA GLU A 203 26.00 -21.74 6.85
C GLU A 203 25.19 -22.74 7.69
N CYS A 204 23.94 -22.37 7.96
CA CYS A 204 22.86 -23.34 8.17
C CYS A 204 21.71 -23.02 7.22
N ALA A 205 21.60 -23.87 6.20
CA ALA A 205 20.45 -23.97 5.32
C ALA A 205 19.17 -24.10 6.14
N GLY A 206 18.31 -23.09 6.05
CA GLY A 206 16.99 -23.08 6.64
C GLY A 206 16.02 -22.47 5.66
N ALA A 207 15.25 -23.31 4.99
CA ALA A 207 14.15 -22.92 4.11
C ALA A 207 13.12 -22.11 4.91
N THR A 208 13.21 -20.79 4.83
CA THR A 208 12.12 -19.90 5.21
C THR A 208 11.53 -19.37 3.91
N ALA A 209 10.26 -19.69 3.67
CA ALA A 209 9.50 -19.01 2.63
C ALA A 209 9.44 -17.54 3.05
N ALA A 210 10.27 -16.69 2.44
CA ALA A 210 10.19 -15.26 2.59
C ALA A 210 8.75 -14.85 2.28
N SER A 211 8.12 -14.18 3.24
CA SER A 211 6.77 -13.65 3.07
C SER A 211 6.81 -12.63 1.95
N PHE A 212 6.02 -12.84 0.90
CA PHE A 212 5.88 -11.89 -0.21
C PHE A 212 5.43 -10.53 0.37
N PRO A 213 6.17 -9.43 0.12
CA PRO A 213 5.74 -8.08 0.50
C PRO A 213 4.45 -7.71 -0.23
N SER A 214 3.63 -6.84 0.38
CA SER A 214 2.45 -6.29 -0.31
C SER A 214 2.88 -5.46 -1.54
N GLY A 215 1.97 -5.26 -2.51
CA GLY A 215 2.31 -4.52 -3.75
C GLY A 215 2.86 -3.10 -3.50
N VAL A 216 2.39 -2.44 -2.44
CA VAL A 216 2.88 -1.10 -2.06
C VAL A 216 4.26 -1.17 -1.39
N GLU A 217 4.53 -2.23 -0.62
CA GLU A 217 5.87 -2.47 -0.07
C GLU A 217 6.87 -2.76 -1.18
N LEU A 218 6.49 -3.54 -2.19
CA LEU A 218 7.32 -3.80 -3.36
C LEU A 218 7.66 -2.51 -4.12
N ASP A 219 6.69 -1.64 -4.40
CA ASP A 219 6.93 -0.36 -5.07
C ASP A 219 7.84 0.57 -4.24
N SER A 220 7.69 0.57 -2.91
CA SER A 220 8.57 1.31 -2.00
C SER A 220 10.00 0.77 -2.03
N LEU A 221 10.17 -0.55 -2.01
CA LEU A 221 11.47 -1.21 -2.08
C LEU A 221 12.15 -0.97 -3.44
N VAL A 222 11.40 -1.03 -4.54
CA VAL A 222 11.89 -0.72 -5.89
C VAL A 222 12.34 0.75 -5.96
N SER A 223 11.53 1.67 -5.41
CA SER A 223 11.86 3.09 -5.37
C SER A 223 13.15 3.36 -4.59
N GLN A 224 13.37 2.70 -3.44
CA GLN A 224 14.61 2.83 -2.65
C GLN A 224 15.85 2.44 -3.44
N VAL A 225 15.81 1.35 -4.20
CA VAL A 225 16.94 0.93 -5.04
C VAL A 225 17.12 1.90 -6.20
N LYS A 226 16.02 2.34 -6.81
CA LYS A 226 16.02 3.24 -7.97
C LYS A 226 16.50 4.66 -7.65
N ASP A 227 16.24 5.16 -6.45
CA ASP A 227 16.73 6.46 -5.97
C ASP A 227 18.28 6.49 -5.90
N LEU A 228 18.91 5.35 -5.63
CA LEU A 228 20.37 5.21 -5.57
C LEU A 228 20.99 4.78 -6.90
N LEU A 229 20.25 4.00 -7.70
CA LEU A 229 20.68 3.47 -8.99
C LEU A 229 19.62 3.77 -10.07
N PRO A 230 19.51 5.04 -10.51
CA PRO A 230 18.44 5.50 -11.40
C PRO A 230 18.54 4.94 -12.83
N ASP A 231 19.71 4.42 -13.21
CA ASP A 231 19.97 3.85 -14.54
C ASP A 231 19.36 2.44 -14.72
N LEU A 232 18.90 1.81 -13.63
CA LEU A 232 18.31 0.48 -13.65
C LEU A 232 16.79 0.55 -13.86
N GLY A 233 16.28 -0.36 -14.69
CA GLY A 233 14.85 -0.51 -14.93
C GLY A 233 14.12 -1.13 -13.73
N GLU A 234 12.84 -0.76 -13.54
CA GLU A 234 12.05 -1.21 -12.38
C GLU A 234 11.82 -2.72 -12.40
N GLY A 235 11.54 -3.28 -13.57
CA GLY A 235 11.43 -4.72 -13.79
C GLY A 235 12.70 -5.50 -13.44
N PHE A 236 13.89 -4.92 -13.71
CA PHE A 236 15.16 -5.51 -13.32
C PHE A 236 15.36 -5.49 -11.79
N ILE A 237 15.15 -4.33 -11.17
CA ILE A 237 15.25 -4.14 -9.72
C ILE A 237 14.33 -5.12 -8.97
N LEU A 238 13.12 -5.33 -9.49
CA LEU A 238 12.13 -6.21 -8.89
C LEU A 238 12.58 -7.69 -8.94
N GLN A 239 13.21 -8.14 -10.03
CA GLN A 239 13.81 -9.48 -10.09
C GLN A 239 14.97 -9.65 -9.11
N CYS A 240 15.81 -8.62 -8.94
CA CYS A 240 16.85 -8.65 -7.92
C CYS A 240 16.25 -8.73 -6.51
N LEU A 241 15.21 -7.94 -6.22
CA LEU A 241 14.51 -8.00 -4.93
C LEU A 241 13.90 -9.38 -4.69
N GLU A 242 13.31 -10.04 -5.69
CA GLU A 242 12.81 -11.41 -5.54
C GLU A 242 13.92 -12.42 -5.19
N GLU A 243 15.08 -12.32 -5.83
CA GLU A 243 16.17 -13.29 -5.62
C GLU A 243 16.87 -13.09 -4.27
N TYR A 244 16.97 -11.85 -3.80
CA TYR A 244 17.62 -11.49 -2.54
C TYR A 244 16.65 -11.29 -1.37
N GLY A 245 15.46 -11.91 -1.43
CA GLY A 245 14.54 -11.98 -0.28
C GLY A 245 13.86 -10.65 0.08
N HIS A 246 13.62 -9.79 -0.91
CA HIS A 246 13.00 -8.47 -0.81
C HIS A 246 13.76 -7.49 0.10
N ASN A 247 15.08 -7.63 0.17
CA ASN A 247 15.94 -6.70 0.91
C ASN A 247 16.68 -5.74 -0.06
N PRO A 248 16.38 -4.44 -0.04
CA PRO A 248 16.95 -3.47 -0.97
C PRO A 248 18.44 -3.25 -0.71
N GLU A 249 18.90 -3.31 0.55
CA GLU A 249 20.31 -3.14 0.92
C GLU A 249 21.16 -4.27 0.34
N ILE A 250 20.66 -5.52 0.42
CA ILE A 250 21.34 -6.68 -0.15
C ILE A 250 21.42 -6.56 -1.68
N VAL A 251 20.32 -6.14 -2.32
CA VAL A 251 20.28 -5.91 -3.77
C VAL A 251 21.30 -4.84 -4.18
N ILE A 252 21.31 -3.70 -3.49
CA ILE A 252 22.25 -2.60 -3.75
C ILE A 252 23.69 -3.10 -3.58
N ASN A 253 23.99 -3.85 -2.52
CA ASN A 253 25.34 -4.33 -2.29
C ASN A 253 25.81 -5.27 -3.41
N HIS A 254 24.98 -6.23 -3.82
CA HIS A 254 25.33 -7.15 -4.92
C HIS A 254 25.43 -6.42 -6.28
N LEU A 255 24.66 -5.35 -6.49
CA LEU A 255 24.75 -4.50 -7.68
C LEU A 255 26.06 -3.69 -7.71
N LEU A 256 26.48 -3.14 -6.57
CA LEU A 256 27.73 -2.38 -6.46
C LEU A 256 28.98 -3.27 -6.54
N GLU A 257 28.92 -4.48 -5.99
CA GLU A 257 30.01 -5.46 -6.01
C GLU A 257 30.08 -6.27 -7.31
N GLU A 258 29.18 -6.01 -8.28
CA GLU A 258 28.98 -6.80 -9.52
C GLU A 258 28.77 -8.32 -9.29
N ASN A 259 28.44 -8.71 -8.06
CA ASN A 259 28.30 -10.09 -7.62
C ASN A 259 26.86 -10.59 -7.76
N LEU A 260 26.23 -10.28 -8.88
CA LEU A 260 24.88 -10.75 -9.18
C LEU A 260 24.89 -12.25 -9.49
N SER A 261 23.83 -12.96 -9.07
CA SER A 261 23.59 -14.33 -9.53
C SER A 261 23.68 -14.40 -11.07
N PRO A 262 24.21 -15.51 -11.64
CA PRO A 262 24.37 -15.64 -13.09
C PRO A 262 23.05 -15.50 -13.86
N ARG A 263 21.92 -15.79 -13.22
CA ARG A 263 20.58 -15.56 -13.76
C ARG A 263 20.23 -14.08 -13.93
N LEU A 264 20.64 -13.23 -12.99
CA LEU A 264 20.39 -11.78 -13.03
C LEU A 264 21.42 -11.05 -13.90
N GLN A 265 22.62 -11.59 -14.07
CA GLN A 265 23.63 -11.02 -14.98
C GLN A 265 23.23 -11.13 -16.45
N GLU A 266 22.45 -12.16 -16.82
CA GLU A 266 21.94 -12.36 -18.17
C GLU A 266 20.66 -11.54 -18.47
N LEU A 267 20.02 -10.96 -17.45
CA LEU A 267 18.84 -10.11 -17.63
C LEU A 267 19.20 -8.70 -18.14
N ASP A 268 18.28 -8.10 -18.91
CA ASP A 268 18.41 -6.73 -19.35
C ASP A 268 18.28 -5.76 -18.16
N ARG A 269 19.35 -5.01 -17.89
CA ARG A 269 19.42 -4.03 -16.79
C ARG A 269 18.49 -2.83 -16.98
N SER A 270 18.05 -2.59 -18.22
CA SER A 270 17.13 -1.50 -18.58
C SER A 270 15.67 -1.96 -18.67
N MET A 271 15.38 -3.20 -18.27
CA MET A 271 14.04 -3.78 -18.34
C MET A 271 13.04 -2.93 -17.53
N PRO A 272 12.01 -2.35 -18.19
CA PRO A 272 11.01 -1.54 -17.52
C PRO A 272 10.22 -2.37 -16.50
#